data_AF-A0AAJ4W2W9-F1
#
_entry.id   AF-A0AAJ4W2W9-F1
#
_cell.length_a   1.000
_cell.length_b   1.000
_cell.length_c   1.000
_cell.angle_alpha   90.00
_cell.angle_beta   90.00
_cell.angle_gamma   90.00
#
_symmetry.space_group_name_H-M   'P 1'
#
loop_
_entity.id
_entity.type
_entity.pdbx_description
1 polymer ?
#
loop_
_entity_poly.entity_id
_entity_poly.type
_entity_poly.pdbx_seq_one_letter_code
_entity_poly.pdbx_strand_id
1 'polypeptide(L)'
;MNKYLVILAVFLLMSCKDDVVKPSPFIEQQRMEDILYDISLLYSIESVSAYSREDTLKRLNVNSIFKKYDIDSLTFVSNNRYYVELGDGVYHTMQNNILSRLEAAKVVADSLLSKSQDEPKDELSKEDIKVDDTVKLDREKIDSLRNQIQ
;
A
#
# COMPACT_ATOMS: atom_id res chain seq x y z
N MET A 1 -34.10 -36.59 -22.71
CA MET A 1 -32.84 -35.81 -22.70
C MET A 1 -32.97 -34.39 -23.29
N ASN A 2 -33.93 -34.10 -24.17
CA ASN A 2 -33.97 -32.82 -24.91
C ASN A 2 -34.36 -31.57 -24.10
N LYS A 3 -35.12 -31.72 -23.00
CA LYS A 3 -35.54 -30.58 -22.15
C LYS A 3 -34.40 -29.90 -21.40
N TYR A 4 -33.38 -30.66 -20.98
CA TYR A 4 -32.19 -30.10 -20.33
C TYR A 4 -31.29 -29.35 -21.32
N LEU A 5 -31.30 -29.77 -22.59
CA LEU A 5 -30.54 -29.12 -23.66
C LEU A 5 -31.13 -27.76 -24.04
N VAL A 6 -32.46 -27.64 -24.01
CA VAL A 6 -33.15 -26.34 -24.18
C VAL A 6 -32.87 -25.40 -23.01
N ILE A 7 -32.89 -25.90 -21.77
CA ILE A 7 -32.54 -25.09 -20.59
C ILE A 7 -31.09 -24.60 -20.69
N LEU A 8 -30.15 -25.47 -21.07
CA LEU A 8 -28.74 -25.11 -21.27
C LEU A 8 -28.57 -24.05 -22.37
N ALA A 9 -29.31 -24.18 -23.48
CA ALA A 9 -29.30 -23.21 -24.57
C ALA A 9 -29.84 -21.83 -24.13
N VAL A 10 -30.88 -21.78 -23.30
CA VAL A 10 -31.42 -20.53 -22.75
C VAL A 10 -30.41 -19.85 -21.81
N PHE A 11 -29.69 -20.63 -20.99
CA PHE A 11 -28.63 -20.07 -20.12
C PHE A 11 -27.46 -19.49 -20.92
N LEU A 12 -27.10 -20.07 -22.06
CA LEU A 12 -26.03 -19.54 -22.92
C LEU A 12 -26.39 -18.20 -23.59
N LEU A 13 -27.67 -17.94 -23.82
CA LEU A 13 -28.15 -16.69 -24.43
C LEU A 13 -28.26 -15.52 -23.43
N MET A 14 -28.13 -15.76 -22.13
CA MET A 14 -28.13 -14.71 -21.09
C MET A 14 -26.72 -14.13 -20.82
N SER A 15 -25.68 -14.53 -21.55
CA SER A 15 -24.36 -13.90 -21.44
C SER A 15 -24.37 -12.57 -22.20
N CYS A 16 -25.00 -11.55 -21.62
CA CYS A 16 -24.77 -10.17 -22.02
C CYS A 16 -23.34 -9.80 -21.60
N LYS A 17 -22.49 -9.55 -22.60
CA LYS A 17 -21.20 -8.91 -22.38
C LYS A 17 -21.47 -7.42 -22.41
N ASP A 18 -21.57 -6.82 -21.22
CA ASP A 18 -21.72 -5.37 -21.11
C ASP A 18 -20.45 -4.68 -21.61
N ASP A 19 -20.62 -3.60 -22.37
CA ASP A 19 -19.50 -2.77 -22.79
C ASP A 19 -18.84 -2.13 -21.57
N VAL A 20 -17.51 -2.12 -21.55
CA VAL A 20 -16.72 -1.58 -20.43
C VAL A 20 -16.83 -0.07 -20.42
N VAL A 21 -17.60 0.47 -19.47
CA VAL A 21 -17.82 1.92 -19.36
C VAL A 21 -16.65 2.57 -18.63
N LYS A 22 -16.02 3.56 -19.27
CA LYS A 22 -14.96 4.38 -18.66
C LYS A 22 -15.53 5.17 -17.48
N PRO A 23 -14.98 5.03 -16.26
CA PRO A 23 -15.51 5.69 -15.08
C PRO A 23 -15.15 7.18 -15.06
N SER A 24 -15.91 7.94 -14.28
CA SER A 24 -15.65 9.34 -13.97
C SER A 24 -15.79 9.55 -12.46
N PRO A 25 -14.74 9.99 -11.74
CA PRO A 25 -13.42 10.38 -12.26
C PRO A 25 -12.58 9.20 -12.76
N PHE A 26 -11.74 9.45 -13.77
CA PHE A 26 -10.87 8.43 -14.38
C PHE A 26 -9.46 8.49 -13.82
N ILE A 27 -8.88 7.33 -13.53
CA ILE A 27 -7.48 7.15 -13.12
C ILE A 27 -6.71 6.58 -14.33
N GLU A 28 -5.71 7.32 -14.80
CA GLU A 28 -4.82 6.86 -15.87
C GLU A 28 -4.02 5.61 -15.47
N GLN A 29 -3.68 4.77 -16.46
CA GLN A 29 -3.14 3.43 -16.21
C GLN A 29 -1.90 3.46 -15.31
N GLN A 30 -0.93 4.33 -15.61
CA GLN A 30 0.29 4.46 -14.82
C GLN A 30 -0.01 4.86 -13.36
N ARG A 31 -0.98 5.76 -13.14
CA ARG A 31 -1.40 6.15 -11.78
C ARG A 31 -2.09 4.99 -11.07
N MET A 32 -2.87 4.17 -11.78
CA MET A 32 -3.46 2.95 -11.22
C MET A 32 -2.38 1.92 -10.86
N GLU A 33 -1.36 1.73 -11.70
CA GLU A 33 -0.20 0.88 -11.41
C GLU A 33 0.51 1.32 -10.12
N ASP A 34 0.70 2.62 -9.93
CA ASP A 34 1.31 3.18 -8.71
C ASP A 34 0.45 2.95 -7.45
N ILE A 35 -0.87 3.14 -7.55
CA ILE A 35 -1.81 2.87 -6.46
C ILE A 35 -1.76 1.38 -6.07
N LEU A 36 -1.84 0.49 -7.05
CA LEU A 36 -1.82 -0.95 -6.82
C LEU A 36 -0.47 -1.41 -6.25
N TYR A 37 0.65 -0.85 -6.73
CA TYR A 37 1.98 -1.11 -6.15
C TYR A 37 2.04 -0.78 -4.67
N ASP A 38 1.56 0.41 -4.26
CA ASP A 38 1.56 0.81 -2.85
C ASP A 38 0.64 -0.07 -2.00
N ILE A 39 -0.51 -0.49 -2.53
CA ILE A 39 -1.42 -1.42 -1.85
C ILE A 39 -0.75 -2.78 -1.66
N SER A 40 -0.10 -3.32 -2.70
CA SER A 40 0.64 -4.57 -2.63
C SER A 40 1.81 -4.50 -1.65
N LEU A 41 2.53 -3.37 -1.62
CA LEU A 41 3.62 -3.13 -0.68
C LEU A 41 3.11 -3.08 0.77
N LEU A 42 2.00 -2.36 1.01
CA LEU A 42 1.35 -2.32 2.32
C LEU A 42 1.00 -3.72 2.81
N TYR A 43 0.31 -4.52 2.01
CA TYR A 43 -0.07 -5.87 2.40
C TYR A 43 1.13 -6.81 2.58
N SER A 44 2.20 -6.62 1.80
CA SER A 44 3.45 -7.36 1.99
C SER A 44 4.07 -7.08 3.36
N ILE A 45 4.07 -5.83 3.80
CA ILE A 45 4.56 -5.42 5.12
C ILE A 45 3.64 -5.96 6.23
N GLU A 46 2.33 -5.83 6.08
CA GLU A 46 1.34 -6.31 7.07
C GLU A 46 1.38 -7.84 7.24
N SER A 47 1.74 -8.59 6.19
CA SER A 47 1.84 -10.05 6.24
C SER A 47 2.91 -10.56 7.22
N VAL A 48 3.88 -9.71 7.56
CA VAL A 48 4.95 -10.04 8.51
C VAL A 48 4.52 -9.65 9.92
N SER A 49 4.21 -10.66 10.74
CA SER A 49 3.58 -10.53 12.07
C SER A 49 4.31 -9.64 13.09
N ALA A 50 5.60 -9.37 12.89
CA ALA A 50 6.38 -8.47 13.75
C ALA A 50 5.98 -6.99 13.56
N TYR A 51 5.62 -6.60 12.34
CA TYR A 51 5.38 -5.23 11.94
C TYR A 51 3.94 -4.77 12.26
N SER A 52 2.97 -5.68 12.29
CA SER A 52 1.58 -5.35 12.66
C SER A 52 1.39 -4.87 14.10
N ARG A 53 2.42 -4.98 14.96
CA ARG A 53 2.38 -4.64 16.39
C ARG A 53 2.88 -3.23 16.71
N GLU A 54 3.57 -2.57 15.77
CA GLU A 54 4.11 -1.22 15.94
C GLU A 54 3.02 -0.15 15.71
N ASP A 55 2.89 0.80 16.63
CA ASP A 55 1.82 1.82 16.58
C ASP A 55 1.88 2.69 15.32
N THR A 56 3.05 2.85 14.71
CA THR A 56 3.23 3.58 13.45
C THR A 56 2.55 2.86 12.28
N LEU A 57 2.64 1.53 12.22
CA LEU A 57 2.05 0.74 11.15
C LEU A 57 0.54 0.57 11.31
N LYS A 58 0.00 0.61 12.53
CA LYS A 58 -1.45 0.70 12.76
C LYS A 58 -2.10 1.92 12.08
N ARG A 59 -1.32 2.98 11.80
CA ARG A 59 -1.79 4.19 11.09
C ARG A 59 -1.66 4.09 9.57
N LEU A 60 -0.84 3.17 9.06
CA LEU A 60 -0.70 2.92 7.64
C LEU A 60 -1.74 1.87 7.24
N ASN A 61 -2.71 2.27 6.43
CA ASN A 61 -3.74 1.39 5.90
C ASN A 61 -4.11 1.84 4.49
N VAL A 62 -5.01 1.12 3.83
CA VAL A 62 -5.43 1.43 2.46
C VAL A 62 -6.00 2.86 2.33
N ASN A 63 -6.68 3.39 3.35
CA ASN A 63 -7.17 4.78 3.31
C ASN A 63 -6.03 5.80 3.29
N SER A 64 -4.89 5.50 3.91
CA SER A 64 -3.68 6.34 3.84
C SER A 64 -3.12 6.38 2.42
N ILE A 65 -3.24 5.29 1.66
CA ILE A 65 -2.86 5.25 0.23
C ILE A 65 -3.85 6.07 -0.60
N PHE A 66 -5.15 5.90 -0.39
CA PHE A 66 -6.16 6.71 -1.09
C PHE A 66 -5.96 8.21 -0.89
N LYS A 67 -5.63 8.64 0.34
CA LYS A 67 -5.24 10.02 0.64
C LYS A 67 -3.97 10.46 -0.11
N LYS A 68 -2.94 9.61 -0.20
CA LYS A 68 -1.71 9.92 -0.95
C LYS A 68 -2.00 10.24 -2.42
N TYR A 69 -2.96 9.53 -3.02
CA TYR A 69 -3.35 9.71 -4.43
C TYR A 69 -4.57 10.61 -4.62
N ASP A 70 -5.07 11.29 -3.59
CA ASP A 70 -6.25 12.16 -3.68
C ASP A 70 -7.46 11.47 -4.36
N ILE A 71 -7.72 10.23 -3.96
CA ILE A 71 -8.87 9.45 -4.41
C ILE A 71 -9.68 8.92 -3.23
N ASP A 72 -10.92 8.54 -3.48
CA ASP A 72 -11.74 7.78 -2.54
C ASP A 72 -11.86 6.29 -2.96
N SER A 73 -12.46 5.50 -2.08
CA SER A 73 -12.62 4.06 -2.30
C SER A 73 -13.56 3.72 -3.46
N LEU A 74 -14.59 4.54 -3.72
CA LEU A 74 -15.54 4.33 -4.83
C LEU A 74 -14.87 4.61 -6.17
N THR A 75 -14.07 5.67 -6.24
CA THR A 75 -13.22 6.02 -7.38
C THR A 75 -12.22 4.90 -7.67
N PHE A 76 -11.54 4.37 -6.64
CA PHE A 76 -10.66 3.22 -6.83
C PHE A 76 -11.41 1.99 -7.36
N VAL A 77 -12.53 1.60 -6.73
CA VAL A 77 -13.28 0.39 -7.10
C VAL A 77 -13.79 0.46 -8.54
N SER A 78 -14.35 1.60 -8.96
CA SER A 78 -14.86 1.79 -10.32
C SER A 78 -13.74 1.75 -11.37
N ASN A 79 -12.59 2.37 -11.10
CA ASN A 79 -11.43 2.32 -12.00
C ASN A 79 -10.75 0.96 -12.02
N ASN A 80 -10.62 0.29 -10.87
CA ASN A 80 -10.07 -1.06 -10.81
C ASN A 80 -10.95 -2.03 -11.61
N ARG A 81 -12.28 -1.95 -11.45
CA ARG A 81 -13.23 -2.70 -12.27
C ARG A 81 -13.02 -2.44 -13.75
N TYR A 82 -12.94 -1.17 -14.15
CA TYR A 82 -12.70 -0.79 -15.55
C TYR A 82 -11.47 -1.49 -16.11
N TYR A 83 -10.32 -1.43 -15.43
CA TYR A 83 -9.10 -2.08 -15.95
C TYR A 83 -9.18 -3.61 -15.97
N VAL A 84 -9.85 -4.23 -15.00
CA VAL A 84 -10.07 -5.69 -14.97
C VAL A 84 -10.95 -6.12 -16.16
N GLU A 85 -11.96 -5.33 -16.49
CA GLU A 85 -12.96 -5.65 -17.52
C GLU A 85 -12.54 -5.20 -18.93
N LEU A 86 -11.63 -4.20 -19.05
CA LEU A 86 -11.18 -3.57 -20.31
C LEU A 86 -10.75 -4.56 -21.39
N GLY A 87 -10.34 -5.77 -21.00
CA GLY A 87 -9.80 -6.75 -21.92
C GLY A 87 -8.36 -6.41 -22.32
N ASP A 88 -7.88 -7.04 -23.39
CA ASP A 88 -6.61 -6.67 -24.06
C ASP A 88 -5.32 -6.87 -23.26
N GLY A 89 -5.37 -7.55 -22.11
CA GLY A 89 -4.18 -7.86 -21.31
C GLY A 89 -3.57 -6.65 -20.58
N VAL A 90 -4.25 -5.51 -20.57
CA VAL A 90 -3.80 -4.29 -19.88
C VAL A 90 -3.61 -4.56 -18.39
N TYR A 91 -4.62 -5.13 -17.72
CA TYR A 91 -4.52 -5.47 -16.29
C TYR A 91 -3.37 -6.43 -15.99
N HIS A 92 -3.19 -7.45 -16.83
CA HIS A 92 -2.07 -8.40 -16.69
C HIS A 92 -0.70 -7.70 -16.82
N THR A 93 -0.58 -6.76 -17.76
CA THR A 93 0.64 -5.96 -17.94
C THR A 93 0.92 -5.10 -16.70
N MET A 94 -0.11 -4.43 -16.16
CA MET A 94 -0.01 -3.69 -14.90
C MET A 94 0.52 -4.59 -13.76
N GLN A 95 -0.06 -5.79 -13.59
CA GLN A 95 0.37 -6.73 -12.55
C GLN A 95 1.83 -7.17 -12.71
N ASN A 96 2.28 -7.42 -13.95
CA ASN A 96 3.68 -7.77 -14.21
C ASN A 96 4.64 -6.62 -13.88
N ASN A 97 4.26 -5.38 -14.21
CA ASN A 97 5.05 -4.21 -13.86
C ASN A 97 5.15 -4.04 -12.33
N ILE A 98 4.03 -4.20 -11.62
CA ILE A 98 3.96 -4.15 -10.16
C ILE A 98 4.86 -5.23 -9.55
N LEU A 99 4.77 -6.47 -10.05
CA LEU A 99 5.60 -7.59 -9.58
C LEU A 99 7.10 -7.30 -9.79
N SER A 100 7.47 -6.82 -10.98
CA SER A 100 8.87 -6.47 -11.28
C SER A 100 9.41 -5.38 -10.34
N ARG A 101 8.59 -4.36 -10.03
CA ARG A 101 8.95 -3.32 -9.06
C ARG A 101 9.12 -3.87 -7.64
N LEU A 102 8.27 -4.81 -7.23
CA LEU A 102 8.37 -5.46 -5.92
C LEU A 102 9.63 -6.34 -5.83
N GLU A 103 9.94 -7.09 -6.87
CA GLU A 103 11.17 -7.90 -6.94
C GLU A 103 12.42 -7.02 -6.87
N ALA A 104 12.46 -5.92 -7.62
CA ALA A 104 13.55 -4.96 -7.56
C ALA A 104 13.71 -4.35 -6.15
N ALA A 105 12.60 -3.96 -5.52
CA ALA A 105 12.61 -3.44 -4.14
C ALA A 105 13.11 -4.49 -3.14
N LYS A 106 12.72 -5.76 -3.32
CA LYS A 106 13.20 -6.87 -2.49
C LYS A 106 14.70 -7.08 -2.62
N VAL A 107 15.24 -7.11 -3.84
CA VAL A 107 16.69 -7.26 -4.07
C VAL A 107 17.48 -6.17 -3.35
N VAL A 108 17.00 -4.92 -3.41
CA VAL A 108 17.62 -3.82 -2.67
C VAL A 108 17.55 -4.05 -1.16
N ALA A 109 16.39 -4.44 -0.63
CA ALA A 109 16.22 -4.72 0.79
C ALA A 109 17.14 -5.86 1.28
N ASP A 110 17.21 -6.97 0.54
CA ASP A 110 18.06 -8.12 0.85
C ASP A 110 19.56 -7.75 0.80
N SER A 111 19.96 -6.89 -0.14
CA SER A 111 21.34 -6.36 -0.22
C SER A 111 21.69 -5.49 0.98
N LEU A 112 20.75 -4.69 1.49
CA LEU A 112 20.98 -3.88 2.70
C LEU A 112 21.11 -4.75 3.95
N LEU A 113 20.28 -5.79 4.07
CA LEU A 113 20.31 -6.72 5.19
C LEU A 113 21.62 -7.53 5.23
N SER A 114 22.06 -8.05 4.09
CA SER A 114 23.34 -8.80 4.01
C SER A 114 24.55 -7.93 4.34
N LYS A 115 24.60 -6.68 3.87
CA LYS A 115 25.69 -5.75 4.20
C LYS A 115 25.75 -5.41 5.69
N SER A 116 24.61 -5.34 6.38
CA SER A 116 24.56 -5.08 7.83
C SER A 116 25.01 -6.24 8.72
N GLN A 117 25.22 -7.45 8.17
CA GLN A 117 25.72 -8.61 8.91
C GLN A 117 27.25 -8.81 8.81
N ASP A 118 27.89 -8.19 7.80
CA ASP A 118 29.35 -8.27 7.57
C ASP A 118 30.14 -7.12 8.21
N GLU A 119 29.47 -6.09 8.76
CA GLU A 119 30.15 -5.15 9.64
C GLU A 119 30.33 -5.79 11.02
N PRO A 120 31.55 -5.79 11.60
CA PRO A 120 31.73 -6.24 12.96
C PRO A 120 30.77 -5.43 13.83
N LYS A 121 30.16 -6.10 14.82
CA LYS A 121 29.45 -5.45 15.92
C LYS A 121 30.49 -4.63 16.71
N ASP A 122 30.94 -3.53 16.13
CA ASP A 122 31.63 -2.51 16.88
C ASP A 122 30.62 -2.09 17.92
N GLU A 123 31.05 -2.34 19.15
CA GLU A 123 30.39 -1.97 20.37
C GLU A 123 29.71 -0.62 20.13
N LEU A 124 28.40 -0.56 20.40
CA LEU A 124 27.80 0.68 20.84
C LEU A 124 28.51 1.03 22.15
N SER A 125 29.74 1.51 22.01
CA SER A 125 30.46 2.24 23.01
C SER A 125 29.49 3.30 23.47
N LYS A 126 29.41 3.41 24.78
CA LYS A 126 28.68 4.46 25.47
C LYS A 126 29.35 5.78 25.10
N GLU A 127 29.11 6.27 23.89
CA GLU A 127 29.34 7.65 23.55
C GLU A 127 28.14 8.40 24.09
N ASP A 128 28.37 9.00 25.27
CA ASP A 128 27.53 10.02 25.84
C ASP A 128 27.12 11.00 24.73
N ILE A 129 25.86 10.94 24.30
CA ILE A 129 25.27 11.99 23.47
C ILE A 129 25.31 13.24 24.35
N LYS A 130 26.34 14.06 24.13
CA LYS A 130 26.38 15.43 24.60
C LYS A 130 25.27 16.15 23.87
N VAL A 131 24.12 16.24 24.53
CA VAL A 131 22.98 17.04 24.07
C VAL A 131 23.50 18.46 23.90
N ASP A 132 23.64 18.89 22.65
CA ASP A 132 23.94 20.26 22.30
C ASP A 132 22.71 21.13 22.66
N ASP A 133 22.92 22.06 23.59
CA ASP A 133 21.91 22.90 24.26
C ASP A 133 21.29 23.96 23.33
N THR A 134 20.74 23.56 22.19
CA THR A 134 20.11 24.51 21.24
C THR A 134 18.58 24.52 21.30
N VAL A 135 17.96 23.85 22.29
CA VAL A 135 16.53 24.02 22.59
C VAL A 135 16.33 24.32 24.08
N LYS A 136 16.63 25.56 24.47
CA LYS A 136 16.09 26.15 25.71
C LYS A 136 14.60 26.42 25.51
N LEU A 137 13.78 25.39 25.74
CA LEU A 137 12.38 25.57 26.09
C LEU A 137 12.31 25.61 27.62
N ASP A 138 11.97 26.79 28.15
CA ASP A 138 11.97 27.14 29.57
C ASP A 138 11.22 26.12 30.43
N ARG A 139 11.98 25.39 31.26
CA ARG A 139 11.44 24.44 32.26
C ARG A 139 10.47 25.10 33.25
N GLU A 140 10.64 26.39 33.54
CA GLU A 140 9.73 27.13 34.44
C GLU A 140 8.29 27.14 33.92
N LYS A 141 8.10 27.20 32.60
CA LYS A 141 6.76 27.24 31.99
C LYS A 141 6.05 25.88 32.03
N ILE A 142 6.82 24.79 32.05
CA ILE A 142 6.28 23.42 32.15
C ILE A 142 5.85 23.11 33.58
N ASP A 143 6.63 23.55 34.57
CA ASP A 143 6.30 23.34 35.98
C ASP A 143 5.13 24.23 36.45
N SER A 144 4.99 25.43 35.90
CA SER A 144 3.81 26.28 36.17
C SER A 144 2.50 25.68 35.63
N LEU A 145 2.54 24.94 34.52
CA LEU A 145 1.37 24.30 33.93
C LEU A 145 0.97 23.03 34.70
N ARG A 146 1.94 22.30 35.25
CA ARG A 146 1.68 21.08 36.04
C ARG A 146 0.93 21.39 37.34
N ASN A 147 1.25 22.51 37.99
CA ASN A 147 0.59 22.93 39.23
C ASN A 147 -0.81 23.55 39.03
N GLN A 148 -1.25 23.80 37.79
CA GLN A 148 -2.61 24.25 37.49
C GLN A 148 -3.61 23.11 37.29
N ILE A 149 -3.14 21.86 37.23
CA ILE A 149 -3.97 20.67 36.91
C ILE A 149 -4.17 19.78 38.16
N GLN A 150 -3.68 20.18 39.34
CA GLN A 150 -4.04 19.63 40.65
C GLN A 150 -4.93 20.60 41.42
#